data_AF-A0AB36SQM3-F1
#
_entry.id   AF-A0AB36SQM3-F1
#
_cell.length_a   1.000
_cell.length_b   1.000
_cell.length_c   1.000
_cell.angle_alpha   90.00
_cell.angle_beta   90.00
_cell.angle_gamma   90.00
#
_symmetry.space_group_name_H-M   'P 1'
#
loop_
_entity.id
_entity.type
_entity.pdbx_description
1 polymer ?
#
loop_
_entity_poly.entity_id
_entity_poly.type
_entity_poly.pdbx_seq_one_letter_code
_entity_poly.pdbx_strand_id
1 'polypeptide(L)'
;MTENKIKQQRKFYDKYNRDKEAKKFYDSTAWRRCRELALIRDNYCCQECMKHDPLIPVPADMVHHIKERNEYPELALTLDNLISLCNACHNKEHPEKGGGKKKKKRKISIVKAKANTELI
;
A
#
# COMPACT_ATOMS: atom_id res chain seq x y z
N MET A 1 -16.69 36.17 12.52
CA MET A 1 -15.91 34.91 12.63
C MET A 1 -14.59 35.13 11.92
N THR A 2 -13.43 34.84 12.53
CA THR A 2 -12.11 35.09 11.92
C THR A 2 -11.90 34.20 10.69
N GLU A 3 -11.29 34.72 9.63
CA GLU A 3 -11.01 33.99 8.37
C GLU A 3 -10.31 32.65 8.60
N ASN A 4 -9.49 32.56 9.65
CA ASN A 4 -8.78 31.35 10.05
C ASN A 4 -9.73 30.24 10.53
N LYS A 5 -10.81 30.58 11.25
CA LYS A 5 -11.85 29.62 11.67
C LYS A 5 -12.65 29.10 10.47
N ILE A 6 -12.92 29.96 9.48
CA ILE A 6 -13.62 29.58 8.24
C ILE A 6 -12.73 28.65 7.39
N LYS A 7 -11.43 28.97 7.25
CA LYS A 7 -10.45 28.11 6.57
C LYS A 7 -10.30 26.75 7.27
N GLN A 8 -10.27 26.71 8.60
CA GLN A 8 -10.23 25.46 9.36
C GLN A 8 -11.51 24.63 9.21
N GLN A 9 -12.70 25.25 9.28
CA GLN A 9 -13.96 24.55 9.05
C GLN A 9 -14.08 23.98 7.64
N ARG A 10 -13.70 24.74 6.60
CA ARG A 10 -13.68 24.26 5.20
C ARG A 10 -12.75 23.05 5.06
N LYS A 11 -11.51 23.15 5.54
CA LYS A 11 -10.55 22.03 5.52
C LYS A 11 -11.07 20.79 6.24
N PHE A 12 -11.78 20.96 7.35
CA PHE A 12 -12.40 19.86 8.09
C PHE A 12 -13.53 19.22 7.27
N TYR A 13 -14.46 20.02 6.76
CA TYR A 13 -15.58 19.53 5.95
C TYR A 13 -15.12 18.82 4.68
N ASP A 14 -14.16 19.40 3.96
CA ASP A 14 -13.57 18.83 2.74
C ASP A 14 -12.89 17.49 3.05
N LYS A 15 -12.14 17.40 4.15
CA LYS A 15 -11.50 16.14 4.58
C LYS A 15 -12.54 15.06 4.89
N TYR A 16 -13.55 15.37 5.71
CA TYR A 16 -14.57 14.39 6.12
C TYR A 16 -15.43 13.91 4.96
N ASN A 17 -15.82 14.80 4.04
CA ASN A 17 -16.56 14.40 2.86
C ASN A 17 -15.70 13.57 1.89
N ARG A 18 -14.44 13.94 1.70
CA ARG A 18 -13.50 13.18 0.84
C ARG A 18 -13.30 11.75 1.35
N ASP A 19 -13.17 11.57 2.66
CA ASP A 19 -13.06 10.24 3.27
C ASP A 19 -14.33 9.40 3.03
N LYS A 20 -15.52 10.03 3.11
CA LYS A 20 -16.80 9.37 2.84
C LYS A 20 -16.95 8.97 1.37
N GLU A 21 -16.57 9.84 0.44
CA GLU A 21 -16.61 9.55 -1.00
C GLU A 21 -15.57 8.53 -1.43
N ALA A 22 -14.37 8.57 -0.84
CA ALA A 22 -13.36 7.55 -1.04
C ALA A 22 -13.84 6.19 -0.56
N LYS A 23 -14.42 6.14 0.64
CA LYS A 23 -15.02 4.91 1.17
C LYS A 23 -16.11 4.36 0.24
N LYS A 24 -17.06 5.20 -0.19
CA LYS A 24 -18.11 4.79 -1.14
C LYS A 24 -17.54 4.22 -2.44
N PHE A 25 -16.46 4.80 -2.96
CA PHE A 25 -15.82 4.29 -4.16
C PHE A 25 -15.19 2.91 -3.94
N TYR A 26 -14.40 2.74 -2.87
CA TYR A 26 -13.76 1.46 -2.58
C TYR A 26 -14.76 0.37 -2.17
N ASP A 27 -15.90 0.75 -1.60
CA ASP A 27 -17.02 -0.16 -1.31
C ASP A 27 -17.88 -0.45 -2.56
N SER A 28 -17.72 0.31 -3.64
CA SER A 28 -18.56 0.17 -4.84
C SER A 28 -18.34 -1.16 -5.56
N THR A 29 -19.43 -1.69 -6.13
CA THR A 29 -19.38 -2.90 -6.97
C THR A 29 -18.54 -2.69 -8.22
N ALA A 30 -18.55 -1.47 -8.78
CA ALA A 30 -17.73 -1.09 -9.93
C ALA A 30 -16.23 -1.22 -9.64
N TRP A 31 -15.77 -0.68 -8.51
CA TRP A 31 -14.38 -0.84 -8.09
C TRP A 31 -14.02 -2.30 -7.83
N ARG A 32 -14.86 -3.04 -7.09
CA ARG A 32 -14.60 -4.45 -6.79
C ARG A 32 -14.44 -5.30 -8.06
N ARG A 33 -15.29 -5.07 -9.08
CA ARG A 33 -15.19 -5.73 -10.37
C ARG A 33 -13.96 -5.31 -11.15
N CYS A 34 -13.67 -4.01 -11.23
CA CYS A 34 -12.50 -3.52 -11.96
C CYS A 34 -11.18 -4.00 -11.32
N ARG A 35 -11.11 -4.01 -9.99
CA ARG A 35 -10.02 -4.60 -9.21
C ARG A 35 -9.84 -6.08 -9.53
N GLU A 36 -10.92 -6.84 -9.59
CA GLU A 36 -10.86 -8.26 -9.91
C GLU A 36 -10.36 -8.49 -11.34
N LEU A 37 -10.84 -7.71 -12.31
CA LEU A 37 -10.38 -7.78 -13.70
C LEU A 37 -8.88 -7.46 -13.81
N ALA A 38 -8.37 -6.47 -13.07
CA ALA A 38 -6.95 -6.16 -13.02
C ALA A 38 -6.13 -7.33 -12.44
N LEU A 39 -6.60 -7.96 -11.35
CA LEU A 39 -5.93 -9.12 -10.76
C LEU A 39 -5.92 -10.33 -11.70
N ILE A 40 -7.04 -10.61 -12.38
CA ILE A 40 -7.15 -11.70 -13.35
C ILE A 40 -6.20 -11.46 -14.54
N ARG A 41 -6.20 -10.24 -15.11
CA ARG A 41 -5.27 -9.83 -16.19
C ARG A 41 -3.82 -10.09 -15.79
N ASP A 42 -3.50 -9.78 -14.54
CA ASP A 42 -2.16 -9.84 -13.97
C ASP A 42 -1.79 -11.24 -13.44
N ASN A 43 -2.65 -12.25 -13.65
CA ASN A 43 -2.51 -13.61 -13.10
C ASN A 43 -2.26 -13.61 -11.57
N TYR A 44 -2.88 -12.68 -10.85
CA TYR A 44 -2.67 -12.42 -9.42
C TYR A 44 -1.20 -12.22 -9.02
N CYS A 45 -0.36 -11.80 -9.96
CA CYS A 45 1.07 -11.57 -9.75
C CYS A 45 1.40 -10.07 -9.71
N CYS A 46 2.38 -9.71 -8.88
CA CYS A 46 2.93 -8.36 -8.79
C CYS A 46 3.64 -8.01 -10.09
N GLN A 47 3.10 -7.05 -10.83
CA GLN A 47 3.62 -6.68 -12.14
C GLN A 47 5.02 -6.06 -12.07
N GLU A 48 5.32 -5.35 -10.98
CA GLU A 48 6.66 -4.78 -10.81
C GLU A 48 7.72 -5.85 -10.50
N CYS A 49 7.38 -6.88 -9.72
CA CYS A 49 8.27 -8.02 -9.52
C CYS A 49 8.47 -8.81 -10.81
N MET A 50 7.40 -9.03 -11.58
CA MET A 50 7.46 -9.73 -12.86
C MET A 50 8.34 -9.02 -13.90
N LYS A 51 8.40 -7.68 -13.89
CA LYS A 51 9.33 -6.91 -14.76
C LYS A 51 10.79 -7.11 -14.37
N HIS A 52 11.07 -7.22 -13.07
CA HIS A 52 12.44 -7.35 -12.56
C HIS A 52 12.97 -8.77 -12.67
N ASP A 53 12.16 -9.77 -12.32
CA ASP A 53 12.52 -11.18 -12.42
C ASP A 53 11.27 -12.03 -12.78
N PRO A 54 11.06 -12.31 -14.08
CA PRO A 54 9.91 -13.09 -14.55
C PRO A 54 9.90 -14.54 -14.06
N LEU A 55 11.04 -15.08 -13.61
CA LEU A 55 11.15 -16.46 -13.15
C LEU A 55 10.69 -16.65 -11.70
N ILE A 56 10.57 -15.55 -10.94
CA ILE A 56 10.17 -15.56 -9.53
C ILE A 56 8.88 -14.74 -9.37
N PRO A 57 7.72 -15.30 -9.75
CA PRO A 57 6.44 -14.61 -9.59
C PRO A 57 6.12 -14.40 -8.12
N VAL A 58 5.88 -13.14 -7.75
CA VAL A 58 5.43 -12.75 -6.41
C VAL A 58 3.93 -12.48 -6.47
N PRO A 59 3.11 -13.02 -5.55
CA PRO A 59 1.68 -12.73 -5.55
C PRO A 59 1.41 -11.24 -5.31
N ALA A 60 0.37 -10.71 -5.95
CA ALA A 60 -0.12 -9.37 -5.70
C ALA A 60 -1.03 -9.34 -4.46
N ASP A 61 -0.80 -8.38 -3.59
CA ASP A 61 -1.61 -8.15 -2.38
C ASP A 61 -2.76 -7.16 -2.66
N MET A 62 -2.52 -6.21 -3.57
CA MET A 62 -3.45 -5.13 -3.85
C MET A 62 -3.32 -4.61 -5.29
N VAL A 63 -4.29 -3.80 -5.69
CA VAL A 63 -4.27 -3.06 -6.96
C VAL A 63 -4.05 -1.59 -6.63
N HIS A 64 -3.07 -0.99 -7.28
CA HIS A 64 -2.65 0.39 -7.12
C HIS A 64 -3.08 1.22 -8.34
N HIS A 65 -3.43 2.49 -8.11
CA HIS A 65 -3.71 3.46 -9.16
C HIS A 65 -2.41 4.13 -9.61
N ILE A 66 -1.99 3.93 -10.86
CA ILE A 66 -0.76 4.52 -11.42
C ILE A 66 -0.84 6.05 -11.38
N LYS A 67 -1.96 6.61 -11.83
CA LYS A 67 -2.34 8.00 -11.60
C LYS A 67 -3.36 8.06 -10.47
N GLU A 68 -3.05 8.82 -9.43
CA GLU A 68 -3.88 8.88 -8.24
C GLU A 68 -5.33 9.28 -8.57
N ARG A 69 -6.29 8.49 -8.07
CA ARG A 69 -7.74 8.74 -8.22
C ARG A 69 -8.15 10.15 -7.79
N ASN A 70 -7.45 10.71 -6.80
CA ASN A 70 -7.73 12.03 -6.25
C ASN A 70 -7.51 13.16 -7.25
N GLU A 71 -6.58 12.98 -8.18
CA GLU A 71 -6.23 13.94 -9.23
C GLU A 71 -6.93 13.58 -10.55
N TYR A 72 -7.09 12.28 -10.82
CA TYR A 72 -7.65 11.75 -12.08
C TYR A 72 -8.84 10.81 -11.80
N PRO A 73 -9.98 11.32 -11.28
CA PRO A 73 -11.14 10.50 -10.93
C PRO A 73 -11.75 9.78 -12.15
N GLU A 74 -11.62 10.33 -13.35
CA GLU A 74 -12.07 9.73 -14.61
C GLU A 74 -11.30 8.45 -14.96
N LEU A 75 -10.06 8.32 -14.47
CA LEU A 75 -9.22 7.13 -14.69
C LEU A 75 -9.37 6.08 -13.58
N ALA A 76 -10.22 6.32 -12.58
CA ALA A 76 -10.29 5.47 -11.39
C ALA A 76 -10.73 4.02 -11.66
N LEU A 77 -11.46 3.78 -12.75
CA LEU A 77 -11.95 2.47 -13.21
C LEU A 77 -11.35 2.05 -14.56
N THR A 78 -10.30 2.73 -15.03
CA THR A 78 -9.60 2.38 -16.27
C THR A 78 -8.54 1.34 -15.96
N LEU A 79 -8.63 0.15 -16.58
CA LEU A 79 -7.71 -0.96 -16.32
C LEU A 79 -6.23 -0.60 -16.56
N ASP A 80 -5.95 0.23 -17.57
CA ASP A 80 -4.59 0.68 -17.88
C ASP A 80 -4.01 1.62 -16.81
N ASN A 81 -4.87 2.20 -15.96
CA ASN A 81 -4.45 2.99 -14.81
C ASN A 81 -4.32 2.15 -13.52
N LEU A 82 -4.52 0.83 -13.61
CA LEU A 82 -4.46 -0.09 -12.48
C LEU A 82 -3.31 -1.08 -12.63
N ILE A 83 -2.55 -1.28 -11.56
CA ILE A 83 -1.43 -2.21 -11.50
C ILE A 83 -1.51 -3.08 -10.24
N SER A 84 -1.41 -4.41 -10.41
CA SER A 84 -1.37 -5.34 -9.28
C SER A 84 0.04 -5.37 -8.67
N LEU A 85 0.13 -5.11 -7.36
CA LEU A 85 1.40 -4.99 -6.64
C LEU A 85 1.38 -5.82 -5.35
N CYS A 86 2.56 -6.31 -4.96
CA CYS A 86 2.79 -6.79 -3.60
C CYS A 86 2.96 -5.60 -2.63
N ASN A 87 2.81 -5.85 -1.33
CA ASN A 87 2.97 -4.86 -0.27
C ASN A 87 4.32 -4.11 -0.35
N ALA A 88 5.40 -4.83 -0.68
CA ALA A 88 6.72 -4.24 -0.77
C ALA A 88 6.83 -3.23 -1.91
N CYS A 89 6.30 -3.55 -3.10
CA CYS A 89 6.31 -2.64 -4.23
C CYS A 89 5.33 -1.48 -4.03
N HIS A 90 4.12 -1.73 -3.53
CA HIS A 90 3.17 -0.68 -3.21
C HIS A 90 3.72 0.36 -2.23
N ASN A 91 4.48 -0.08 -1.20
CA ASN A 91 5.08 0.84 -0.24
C ASN A 91 6.21 1.68 -0.85
N LYS A 92 6.87 1.22 -1.92
CA LYS A 92 7.88 2.01 -2.64
C LYS A 92 7.25 3.14 -3.44
N GLU A 93 6.03 2.95 -3.94
CA GLU A 93 5.24 4.00 -4.62
C GLU A 93 4.73 5.08 -3.65
N HIS A 94 4.66 4.77 -2.35
CA HIS A 94 4.24 5.71 -1.31
C HIS A 94 5.35 5.97 -0.26
N PRO A 95 6.49 6.57 -0.65
CA PRO A 95 7.58 6.85 0.27
C PRO A 95 7.18 7.82 1.41
N GLU A 96 6.20 8.69 1.17
CA GLU A 96 5.62 9.60 2.17
C GLU A 96 4.89 8.87 3.31
N LYS A 97 4.38 7.66 3.04
CA LYS A 97 3.77 6.76 4.03
C LYS A 97 4.79 5.82 4.67
N GLY A 98 5.98 5.71 4.08
CA GLY A 98 7.07 4.79 4.45
C GLY A 98 7.93 5.21 5.65
N GLY A 99 7.47 6.15 6.47
CA GLY A 99 8.16 6.62 7.67
C GLY A 99 7.92 5.76 8.93
N GLY A 100 7.88 4.43 8.81
CA GLY A 100 7.88 3.57 9.99
C GLY A 100 9.17 3.81 10.80
N LYS A 101 9.06 4.19 12.08
CA LYS A 101 10.24 4.40 12.96
C LYS A 101 11.19 3.22 12.80
N LYS A 102 12.45 3.46 12.40
CA LYS A 102 13.48 2.40 12.30
C LYS A 102 13.50 1.65 13.63
N LYS A 103 13.07 0.38 13.65
CA LYS A 103 13.15 -0.44 14.87
C LYS A 103 14.62 -0.52 15.27
N LYS A 104 14.94 -0.13 16.52
CA LYS A 104 16.31 -0.25 17.04
C LYS A 104 16.75 -1.71 16.90
N LYS A 105 17.91 -1.96 16.29
CA LYS A 105 18.50 -3.31 16.23
C LYS A 105 18.63 -3.82 17.67
N ARG A 106 18.00 -4.96 17.99
CA ARG A 106 18.13 -5.60 19.30
C ARG A 106 19.59 -6.03 19.46
N LYS A 107 20.25 -5.65 20.56
CA LYS A 107 21.57 -6.21 20.91
C LYS A 107 21.37 -7.69 21.22
N ILE A 108 21.95 -8.56 20.41
CA ILE A 108 21.98 -10.00 20.66
C ILE A 108 23.19 -10.26 21.55
N SER A 109 22.98 -10.72 22.78
CA SER A 109 24.04 -11.20 23.66
C SER A 109 24.30 -12.66 23.37
N ILE A 110 25.48 -12.98 22.84
CA ILE A 110 25.91 -14.36 22.60
C ILE A 110 26.44 -14.91 23.92
N VAL A 111 25.71 -15.85 24.54
CA VAL A 111 26.20 -16.59 25.70
C VAL A 111 27.03 -17.77 25.20
N LYS A 112 28.33 -17.76 25.47
CA LYS A 112 29.19 -18.93 25.22
C LYS A 112 29.09 -19.88 26.40
N ALA A 113 28.40 -21.00 26.23
CA ALA A 113 28.45 -22.11 27.18
C ALA A 113 29.74 -22.92 26.94
N LYS A 114 30.46 -23.26 28.02
CA LYS A 114 31.53 -24.25 27.99
C LYS A 114 31.00 -25.56 28.58
N ALA A 115 31.46 -26.69 28.06
CA ALA A 115 31.06 -28.01 28.54
C ALA A 115 31.52 -28.20 29.99
N ASN A 116 30.63 -28.74 30.83
CA ASN A 116 30.97 -29.13 32.20
C ASN A 116 31.79 -30.42 32.16
N THR A 117 33.05 -30.36 32.59
CA THR A 117 33.97 -31.50 32.61
C THR A 117 33.81 -32.38 33.85
N GLU A 118 32.92 -32.06 34.78
CA GLU A 118 32.67 -32.87 35.99
C GLU A 118 31.68 -34.04 35.78
N LEU A 119 31.33 -34.35 34.54
CA LEU A 119 30.49 -35.51 34.17
C LEU A 119 31.16 -36.43 33.14
N ILE A 120 32.50 -36.59 33.22
CA ILE A 120 33.22 -37.66 32.54
C ILE A 120 33.68 -38.69 33.58
#